data_AF-A0A969ZKN6-F1
#
_entry.id   AF-A0A969ZKN6-F1
#
_cell.length_a   1.000
_cell.length_b   1.000
_cell.length_c   1.000
_cell.angle_alpha   90.00
_cell.angle_beta   90.00
_cell.angle_gamma   90.00
#
_symmetry.space_group_name_H-M   'P 1'
#
loop_
_entity.id
_entity.type
_entity.pdbx_description
1 polymer ?
#
loop_
_entity_poly.entity_id
_entity_poly.type
_entity_poly.pdbx_seq_one_letter_code
_entity_poly.pdbx_strand_id
1 'polypeptide(L)'
;MKHLFSSGEVMLKKNSRELPEGILVGKFLEYEKVEPDTKFYCTGLLNNKEVKVSFVLSENDFDGIKTRKNFGILMQSDIFLAEWASYKIHD
;
A
#
# COMPACT_ATOMS: atom_id res chain seq x y z
N MET A 1 12.27 -3.63 2.60
CA MET A 1 12.49 -4.10 1.21
C MET A 1 11.53 -3.39 0.27
N LYS A 2 11.91 -3.20 -1.01
CA LYS A 2 11.04 -2.61 -2.06
C LYS A 2 10.30 -3.72 -2.81
N HIS A 3 8.99 -3.57 -2.95
CA HIS A 3 8.10 -4.50 -3.62
C HIS A 3 7.37 -3.78 -4.76
N LEU A 4 7.57 -4.22 -6.00
CA LEU A 4 6.85 -3.67 -7.16
C LEU A 4 5.41 -4.20 -7.18
N PHE A 5 4.48 -3.36 -7.60
CA PHE A 5 3.16 -3.85 -8.02
C PHE A 5 3.34 -4.67 -9.30
N SER A 6 2.73 -5.84 -9.35
CA SER A 6 2.77 -6.69 -10.54
C SER A 6 2.05 -6.04 -11.71
N SER A 7 2.38 -6.45 -12.95
CA SER A 7 1.71 -5.95 -14.14
C SER A 7 0.19 -6.17 -14.10
N GLY A 8 -0.28 -7.28 -13.51
CA GLY A 8 -1.70 -7.55 -13.32
C GLY A 8 -2.37 -6.56 -12.37
N GLU A 9 -1.70 -6.18 -11.28
CA GLU A 9 -2.21 -5.17 -10.34
C GLU A 9 -2.29 -3.79 -11.00
N VAL A 10 -1.29 -3.41 -11.79
CA VAL A 10 -1.29 -2.14 -12.52
C VAL A 10 -2.38 -2.12 -13.60
N MET A 11 -2.51 -3.20 -14.38
CA MET A 11 -3.54 -3.34 -15.42
C MET A 11 -4.96 -3.24 -14.85
N LEU A 12 -5.18 -3.83 -13.68
CA LEU A 12 -6.46 -3.79 -12.97
C LEU A 12 -6.63 -2.55 -12.06
N LYS A 13 -5.71 -1.58 -12.13
CA LYS A 13 -5.68 -0.36 -11.31
C LYS A 13 -5.69 -0.62 -9.79
N LYS A 14 -5.24 -1.80 -9.36
CA LYS A 14 -5.11 -2.18 -7.94
C LYS A 14 -3.92 -1.54 -7.22
N ASN A 15 -3.14 -0.72 -7.94
CA ASN A 15 -2.12 0.17 -7.39
C ASN A 15 -2.60 1.62 -7.28
N SER A 16 -3.91 1.88 -7.45
CA SER A 16 -4.48 3.23 -7.36
C SER A 16 -5.39 3.35 -6.13
N ARG A 17 -5.29 4.45 -5.39
CA ARG A 17 -6.11 4.75 -4.22
C ARG A 17 -6.59 6.19 -4.26
N GLU A 18 -7.88 6.40 -3.98
CA GLU A 18 -8.45 7.72 -3.78
C GLU A 18 -8.12 8.22 -2.36
N LEU A 19 -7.58 9.43 -2.30
CA LEU A 19 -7.31 10.17 -1.07
C LEU A 19 -8.00 11.54 -1.17
N PRO A 20 -8.23 12.25 -0.04
CA PRO A 20 -8.74 13.62 -0.05
C PRO A 20 -7.91 14.57 -0.94
N GLU A 21 -6.60 14.33 -1.08
CA GLU A 21 -5.69 15.13 -1.89
C GLU A 21 -5.72 14.76 -3.39
N GLY A 22 -6.31 13.63 -3.76
CA GLY A 22 -6.39 13.15 -5.15
C GLY A 22 -6.12 11.66 -5.29
N ILE A 23 -5.80 11.23 -6.52
CA ILE A 23 -5.54 9.82 -6.82
C ILE A 23 -4.06 9.52 -6.67
N LEU A 24 -3.72 8.66 -5.71
CA LEU A 24 -2.38 8.11 -5.53
C LEU A 24 -2.22 6.85 -6.38
N VAL A 25 -1.27 6.86 -7.32
CA VAL A 25 -0.88 5.71 -8.14
C VAL A 25 0.48 5.20 -7.67
N GLY A 26 0.49 4.07 -6.97
CA GLY A 26 1.70 3.45 -6.44
C GLY A 26 2.59 2.82 -7.51
N LYS A 27 3.90 3.07 -7.43
CA LYS A 27 4.93 2.40 -8.24
C LYS A 27 5.53 1.22 -7.50
N PHE A 28 5.90 1.41 -6.23
CA PHE A 28 6.40 0.36 -5.35
C PHE A 28 6.03 0.62 -3.90
N LEU A 29 5.92 -0.47 -3.15
CA LEU A 29 5.61 -0.50 -1.74
C LEU A 29 6.84 -0.96 -0.95
N GLU A 30 7.18 -0.24 0.12
CA GLU A 30 8.31 -0.53 0.97
C GLU A 30 7.84 -0.98 2.36
N TYR A 31 8.30 -2.15 2.78
CA TYR A 31 8.14 -2.67 4.14
C TYR A 31 9.15 -3.79 4.39
N GLU A 32 9.49 -4.05 5.65
CA GLU A 32 10.37 -5.15 6.03
C GLU A 32 9.60 -6.40 6.44
N LYS A 33 8.57 -6.20 7.27
CA LYS A 33 7.70 -7.24 7.79
C LYS A 33 6.25 -6.80 7.66
N VAL A 34 5.34 -7.65 8.09
CA VAL A 34 3.91 -7.35 8.13
C VAL A 34 3.49 -7.71 9.55
N GLU A 35 3.43 -6.68 10.38
CA GLU A 35 3.12 -6.66 11.81
C GLU A 35 2.13 -5.50 12.06
N PRO A 36 1.32 -5.51 13.14
CA PRO A 36 0.23 -4.55 13.34
C PRO A 36 0.66 -3.07 13.28
N ASP A 37 1.87 -2.78 13.75
CA ASP A 37 2.49 -1.46 13.83
C ASP A 37 3.47 -1.19 12.67
N THR A 38 3.50 -2.08 11.67
CA THR A 38 4.36 -1.88 10.50
C THR A 38 3.99 -0.60 9.79
N LYS A 39 4.99 0.25 9.62
CA LYS A 39 4.90 1.43 8.76
C LYS A 39 5.25 1.06 7.33
N PHE A 40 4.27 1.13 6.46
CA PHE A 40 4.42 0.92 5.02
C PHE A 40 4.74 2.25 4.34
N TYR A 41 5.49 2.20 3.23
CA TYR A 41 5.73 3.38 2.41
C TYR A 41 5.44 3.10 0.94
N CYS A 42 4.47 3.79 0.36
CA CYS A 42 4.20 3.77 -1.07
C CYS A 42 4.93 4.93 -1.73
N THR A 43 5.77 4.65 -2.72
CA THR A 43 6.28 5.70 -3.62
C THR A 43 5.48 5.65 -4.91
N GLY A 44 4.96 6.79 -5.35
CA GLY A 44 4.01 6.84 -6.44
C GLY A 44 3.82 8.23 -7.02
N LEU A 45 2.77 8.38 -7.80
CA LEU A 45 2.33 9.67 -8.32
C LEU A 45 1.01 10.06 -7.62
N LEU A 46 0.94 11.27 -7.08
CA LEU A 46 -0.29 11.89 -6.61
C LEU A 46 -0.54 13.12 -7.50
N ASN A 47 -1.62 13.13 -8.27
CA ASN A 47 -1.91 14.19 -9.25
C ASN A 47 -0.72 14.49 -10.17
N ASN A 48 -0.07 13.45 -10.71
CA ASN A 48 1.14 13.53 -11.55
C ASN A 48 2.42 14.07 -10.88
N LYS A 49 2.41 14.35 -9.56
CA LYS A 49 3.61 14.68 -8.78
C LYS A 49 4.15 13.42 -8.11
N GLU A 50 5.46 13.20 -8.19
CA GLU A 50 6.10 12.12 -7.44
C GLU A 50 6.06 12.42 -5.94
N VAL A 51 5.55 11.47 -5.17
CA VAL A 51 5.40 11.58 -3.71
C VAL A 51 5.76 10.27 -3.03
N LYS A 52 6.13 10.36 -1.76
CA LYS A 52 6.22 9.21 -0.86
C LYS A 52 5.12 9.30 0.18
N VAL A 53 4.31 8.26 0.34
CA VAL A 53 3.23 8.20 1.33
C VAL A 53 3.55 7.10 2.32
N SER A 54 3.63 7.43 3.60
CA SER A 54 3.71 6.41 4.66
C SER A 54 2.34 6.17 5.28
N PHE A 55 2.01 4.92 5.59
CA PHE A 55 0.75 4.57 6.24
C PHE A 55 0.90 3.40 7.21
N VAL A 56 -0.08 3.26 8.10
CA VAL A 56 -0.25 2.11 9.00
C VAL A 56 -1.62 1.52 8.75
N LEU A 57 -1.70 0.19 8.73
CA LEU A 57 -2.97 -0.52 8.52
C LEU A 57 -3.88 -0.39 9.75
N SER A 58 -5.19 -0.36 9.51
CA SER A 58 -6.19 -0.55 10.54
C SER A 58 -6.15 -1.98 11.09
N GLU A 59 -6.47 -2.13 12.38
CA GLU A 59 -6.59 -3.44 13.02
C GLU A 59 -7.65 -4.31 12.34
N ASN A 60 -8.72 -3.70 11.82
CA ASN A 60 -9.85 -4.39 11.17
C ASN A 60 -9.41 -5.24 9.96
N ASP A 61 -8.47 -4.72 9.17
CA ASP A 61 -7.99 -5.38 7.95
C ASP A 61 -6.70 -6.18 8.16
N PHE A 62 -6.01 -5.98 9.29
CA PHE A 62 -4.71 -6.60 9.53
C PHE A 62 -4.78 -8.14 9.54
N ASP A 63 -5.82 -8.72 10.12
CA ASP A 63 -6.00 -10.18 10.16
C ASP A 63 -6.13 -10.79 8.77
N GLY A 64 -6.83 -10.11 7.85
CA GLY A 64 -6.94 -10.52 6.46
C GLY A 64 -5.59 -10.49 5.74
N ILE A 65 -4.77 -9.47 6.01
CA ILE A 65 -3.42 -9.35 5.45
C ILE A 65 -2.49 -10.42 6.01
N LYS A 66 -2.50 -10.62 7.33
CA LYS A 66 -1.72 -11.65 8.01
C LYS A 66 -2.05 -13.05 7.49
N THR A 67 -3.34 -13.33 7.27
CA THR A 67 -3.80 -14.60 6.73
C THR A 67 -3.26 -14.86 5.33
N ARG A 68 -3.40 -13.89 4.40
CA ARG A 68 -2.85 -14.00 3.04
C ARG A 68 -1.33 -14.18 3.02
N LYS A 69 -0.63 -13.49 3.92
CA LYS A 69 0.83 -13.66 4.10
C LYS A 69 1.19 -15.08 4.49
N ASN A 70 0.50 -15.65 5.49
CA ASN A 70 0.75 -17.00 5.97
C ASN A 70 0.51 -18.06 4.88
N PHE A 71 -0.45 -17.82 3.99
CA PHE A 71 -0.71 -18.70 2.84
C PHE A 71 0.20 -18.43 1.63
N GLY A 72 1.09 -17.43 1.69
CA GLY A 72 1.99 -17.09 0.59
C GLY A 72 1.29 -16.48 -0.63
N ILE A 73 0.07 -15.95 -0.45
CA ILE A 73 -0.76 -15.36 -1.52
C ILE A 73 -0.93 -13.85 -1.38
N LEU A 74 -0.17 -13.22 -0.48
CA LEU A 74 -0.23 -11.78 -0.25
C LEU A 74 0.30 -11.01 -1.46
N MET A 75 -0.54 -10.14 -2.01
CA MET A 75 -0.19 -9.19 -3.05
C MET A 75 0.04 -7.79 -2.46
N GLN A 76 0.71 -6.91 -3.23
CA GLN A 76 1.02 -5.57 -2.72
C GLN A 76 -0.22 -4.68 -2.69
N SER A 77 -1.15 -4.92 -3.61
CA SER A 77 -2.48 -4.34 -3.62
C SER A 77 -3.31 -4.72 -2.41
N ASP A 78 -3.15 -5.92 -1.84
CA ASP A 78 -3.87 -6.29 -0.61
C ASP A 78 -3.48 -5.32 0.52
N ILE A 79 -2.18 -5.04 0.68
CA ILE A 79 -1.68 -4.09 1.69
C ILE A 79 -2.07 -2.66 1.33
N PHE A 80 -1.91 -2.27 0.08
CA PHE A 80 -2.11 -0.89 -0.36
C PHE A 80 -3.58 -0.45 -0.31
N LEU A 81 -4.50 -1.37 -0.61
CA LEU A 81 -5.94 -1.12 -0.66
C LEU A 81 -6.65 -1.41 0.68
N ALA A 82 -5.97 -2.02 1.64
CA ALA A 82 -6.51 -2.19 2.99
C ALA A 82 -6.81 -0.84 3.67
N GLU A 83 -7.67 -0.87 4.68
CA GLU A 83 -7.99 0.27 5.51
C GLU A 83 -6.71 0.81 6.18
N TRP A 84 -6.50 2.14 6.07
CA TRP A 84 -5.36 2.81 6.70
C TRP A 84 -5.84 3.49 7.98
N ALA A 85 -5.26 3.12 9.11
CA ALA A 85 -5.50 3.81 10.38
C ALA A 85 -4.99 5.26 10.33
N SER A 86 -3.85 5.47 9.65
CA SER A 86 -3.30 6.79 9.41
C SER A 86 -2.37 6.79 8.20
N TYR A 87 -2.18 7.95 7.59
CA TYR A 87 -1.17 8.16 6.56
C TYR A 87 -0.54 9.54 6.65
N LYS A 88 0.62 9.68 6.01
CA LYS A 88 1.34 10.94 5.86
C LYS A 88 2.00 11.00 4.49
N ILE A 89 1.78 12.11 3.79
CA ILE A 89 2.47 12.44 2.54
C ILE A 89 3.80 13.12 2.90
N HIS A 90 4.87 12.69 2.25
CA HIS A 90 6.21 13.27 2.33
C HIS A 90 6.56 13.84 0.95
N ASP A 91 6.81 15.14 0.91
CA ASP A 91 7.28 15.87 -0.28
C ASP A 91 8.79 15.70 -0.51
#